data_AF-A0A6P2I6M2-F1
#
_entry.id   AF-A0A6P2I6M2-F1
#
_cell.length_a   1.000
_cell.length_b   1.000
_cell.length_c   1.000
_cell.angle_alpha   90.00
_cell.angle_beta   90.00
_cell.angle_gamma   90.00
#
_symmetry.space_group_name_H-M   'P 1'
#
loop_
_entity.id
_entity.type
_entity.pdbx_description
1 polymer ?
#
loop_
_entity_poly.entity_id
_entity_poly.type
_entity_poly.pdbx_seq_one_letter_code
_entity_poly.pdbx_strand_id
1 'polypeptide(L)' 'MPRSALSIVKPAVDDIVAGRKRVEIRSWAPPALPLRDLVLVQNTIFLRQDGQEDPDGIALAWVDVVGIYD' A
#
# COMPACT_ATOMS: atom_id res chain seq x y z
N MET A 1 6.75 17.89 -2.96
CA MET A 1 5.75 17.69 -1.88
C MET A 1 5.85 16.25 -1.42
N PRO A 2 5.81 15.97 -0.09
CA PRO A 2 5.84 14.60 0.40
C PRO A 2 4.60 13.83 -0.13
N ARG A 3 4.80 12.57 -0.52
CA ARG A 3 3.70 11.66 -0.91
C ARG A 3 3.43 10.68 0.24
N SER A 4 2.17 10.33 0.44
CA SER A 4 1.81 9.24 1.33
C SER A 4 2.25 7.91 0.73
N ALA A 5 2.67 6.99 1.58
CA ALA A 5 3.06 5.64 1.17
C ALA A 5 2.36 4.60 2.04
N LEU A 6 2.08 3.44 1.46
CA LEU A 6 1.56 2.27 2.15
C LEU A 6 2.45 1.06 1.85
N SER A 7 3.00 0.49 2.92
CA SER A 7 3.74 -0.77 2.86
C SER A 7 2.79 -1.96 2.86
N ILE A 8 2.92 -2.85 1.87
CA ILE A 8 2.14 -4.08 1.74
C ILE A 8 3.08 -5.27 1.45
N VAL A 9 2.86 -6.42 2.09
CA VAL A 9 3.75 -7.57 1.92
C VAL A 9 3.49 -8.26 0.57
N LYS A 10 4.54 -8.74 -0.09
CA LYS A 10 4.47 -9.51 -1.33
C LYS A 10 3.55 -10.73 -1.17
N PRO A 11 2.77 -11.10 -2.20
CA PRO A 11 2.80 -10.60 -3.59
C PRO A 11 1.79 -9.47 -3.89
N ALA A 12 1.25 -8.76 -2.88
CA ALA A 12 0.06 -7.94 -3.06
C ALA A 12 0.19 -6.81 -4.12
N VAL A 13 1.34 -6.12 -4.21
CA VAL A 13 1.51 -5.07 -5.23
C VAL A 13 1.57 -5.68 -6.63
N ASP A 14 2.21 -6.84 -6.81
CA ASP A 14 2.25 -7.54 -8.10
C ASP A 14 0.84 -7.89 -8.58
N ASP A 15 -0.01 -8.35 -7.68
CA ASP A 15 -1.41 -8.65 -8.00
C ASP A 15 -2.21 -7.39 -8.35
N ILE A 16 -1.91 -6.25 -7.72
CA ILE A 16 -2.52 -4.95 -8.06
C ILE A 16 -2.08 -4.47 -9.43
N VAL A 17 -0.77 -4.50 -9.70
CA VAL A 17 -0.18 -4.09 -10.99
C VAL A 17 -0.67 -4.98 -12.13
N ALA A 18 -0.83 -6.28 -11.87
CA ALA A 18 -1.38 -7.22 -12.85
C ALA A 18 -2.92 -7.17 -12.97
N GLY A 19 -3.60 -6.30 -12.21
CA GLY A 19 -5.06 -6.14 -12.24
C GLY A 19 -5.85 -7.29 -11.59
N ARG A 20 -5.19 -8.26 -10.96
CA ARG A 20 -5.81 -9.40 -10.26
C ARG A 20 -6.39 -9.01 -8.89
N LYS A 21 -5.83 -7.98 -8.25
CA LYS A 21 -6.27 -7.43 -6.98
C LYS A 21 -6.65 -5.97 -7.13
N ARG A 22 -7.88 -5.62 -6.76
CA ARG A 22 -8.41 -4.24 -6.85
C ARG A 22 -8.83 -3.65 -5.51
N VAL A 23 -8.84 -4.46 -4.46
CA VAL A 23 -9.26 -4.08 -3.11
C VAL A 23 -8.15 -4.48 -2.14
N GLU A 24 -7.73 -3.54 -1.31
CA GLU A 24 -6.80 -3.75 -0.21
C GLU A 24 -7.56 -3.74 1.12
N ILE A 25 -7.31 -4.74 1.96
CA ILE A 25 -8.04 -4.94 3.23
C ILE A 25 -7.16 -4.45 4.36
N ARG A 26 -7.69 -3.56 5.20
CA ARG A 26 -7.00 -3.01 6.38
C ARG A 26 -7.98 -2.90 7.53
N SER A 27 -7.46 -2.96 8.76
CA SER A 27 -8.22 -2.74 9.99
C SER A 27 -8.49 -1.25 10.28
N TRP A 28 -8.12 -0.37 9.35
CA TRP A 28 -8.24 1.07 9.45
C TRP A 28 -8.69 1.62 8.08
N ALA A 29 -9.33 2.78 8.11
CA ALA A 29 -9.74 3.53 6.92
C ALA A 29 -8.89 4.80 6.77
N PRO A 30 -8.59 5.24 5.53
CA PRO A 30 -7.87 6.48 5.31
C PRO A 30 -8.65 7.68 5.90
N PRO A 31 -7.94 8.73 6.37
CA PRO A 31 -8.59 9.88 7.03
C PRO A 31 -9.45 10.73 6.09
N ALA A 32 -9.22 10.63 4.78
CA ALA A 32 -9.99 11.32 3.75
C ALA A 32 -10.00 10.51 2.45
N LEU A 33 -11.02 10.75 1.61
CA LEU A 33 -11.16 10.17 0.27
C LEU A 33 -11.46 11.28 -0.77
N PRO A 34 -10.97 11.14 -2.02
CA PRO A 34 -10.03 10.12 -2.47
C PRO A 34 -8.64 10.36 -1.88
N LEU A 35 -7.96 9.29 -1.48
CA LEU A 35 -6.54 9.36 -1.14
C LEU A 35 -5.75 9.25 -2.45
N ARG A 36 -5.34 10.42 -2.96
CA ARG A 36 -4.58 10.53 -4.20
C ARG A 36 -3.10 10.33 -3.97
N ASP A 37 -2.44 9.87 -5.01
CA ASP A 37 -0.99 9.79 -5.06
C ASP A 37 -0.33 8.91 -4.00
N LEU A 38 -1.02 7.82 -3.65
CA LEU A 38 -0.51 6.83 -2.72
C LEU A 38 0.53 5.95 -3.40
N VAL A 39 1.76 5.98 -2.88
CA VAL A 39 2.82 5.05 -3.30
C VAL A 39 2.63 3.72 -2.58
N LEU A 40 2.59 2.63 -3.33
CA LEU A 40 2.63 1.28 -2.77
C LEU A 40 4.07 0.79 -2.72
N VAL A 41 4.53 0.50 -1.51
CA VAL A 41 5.82 -0.13 -1.24
C VAL A 41 5.58 -1.61 -0.97
N GLN A 42 6.22 -2.47 -1.73
CA GLN A 42 6.15 -3.90 -1.52
C GLN A 42 7.29 -4.37 -0.62
N ASN A 43 6.93 -5.06 0.45
CA ASN A 43 7.89 -5.65 1.38
C ASN A 43 7.94 -7.17 1.24
N THR A 44 9.08 -7.77 1.55
CA THR A 44 9.31 -9.20 1.75
C THR A 44 8.90 -9.69 3.14
N ILE A 45 8.85 -8.79 4.14
CA ILE A 45 8.46 -9.11 5.54
C ILE A 45 7.37 -8.19 6.09
N PHE A 46 6.70 -8.64 7.15
CA PHE A 46 5.81 -7.80 7.94
C PHE A 46 6.62 -6.87 8.85
N LEU A 47 6.33 -5.56 8.76
CA LEU A 47 6.83 -4.56 9.69
C LEU A 47 5.88 -4.48 10.89
N ARG A 48 6.32 -4.98 12.04
CA ARG A 48 5.51 -5.11 13.27
C ARG A 48 5.93 -4.14 14.37
N GLN A 49 7.13 -3.58 14.26
CA GLN A 49 7.69 -2.66 15.24
C GLN A 49 7.88 -1.30 14.60
N ASP A 50 7.75 -0.26 15.42
CA ASP A 50 8.04 1.09 14.96
C ASP A 50 9.52 1.20 14.56
N GLY A 51 9.79 1.86 13.44
CA GLY A 51 11.13 1.94 12.84
C GLY A 51 11.66 0.63 12.23
N GLN A 52 10.89 -0.46 12.22
CA GLN A 52 11.30 -1.65 11.48
C GLN A 52 11.22 -1.38 9.98
N GLU A 53 12.30 -1.68 9.27
CA GLU A 53 12.39 -1.53 7.82
C GLU A 53 12.57 -2.89 7.15
N ASP A 54 12.22 -2.93 5.87
CA ASP A 54 12.58 -4.02 4.97
C ASP A 54 13.67 -3.51 4.01
N PRO A 55 14.92 -4.00 4.11
CA PRO A 55 16.00 -3.58 3.22
C PRO A 55 15.73 -3.86 1.73
N ASP A 56 14.86 -4.83 1.43
CA ASP A 56 14.45 -5.19 0.08
C ASP A 56 13.12 -4.54 -0.33
N GLY A 57 12.58 -3.64 0.50
CA GLY A 57 11.35 -2.92 0.23
C GLY A 57 11.44 -2.05 -1.02
N ILE A 58 10.51 -2.22 -1.96
CA ILE A 58 10.53 -1.53 -3.25
C ILE A 58 9.21 -0.81 -3.55
N ALA A 59 9.29 0.47 -3.91
CA ALA A 59 8.14 1.22 -4.41
C ALA A 59 7.81 0.76 -5.84
N LEU A 60 6.65 0.15 -6.03
CA LEU A 60 6.28 -0.51 -7.30
C LEU A 60 5.08 0.10 -8.01
N ALA A 61 4.22 0.83 -7.29
CA ALA A 61 3.03 1.41 -7.89
C ALA A 61 2.66 2.76 -7.27
N TRP A 62 1.97 3.57 -8.06
CA TRP A 62 1.27 4.78 -7.64
C TRP A 62 -0.21 4.55 -7.95
N VAL A 63 -1.06 4.67 -6.93
CA VAL A 63 -2.50 4.45 -7.05
C VAL A 63 -3.30 5.58 -6.40
N ASP A 64 -4.56 5.70 -6.82
CA ASP A 64 -5.57 6.46 -6.10
C ASP A 64 -6.51 5.50 -5.36
N VAL A 65 -6.79 5.77 -4.09
CA VAL A 65 -7.84 5.08 -3.34
C VAL A 65 -9.12 5.91 -3.44
N VAL A 66 -10.09 5.38 -4.18
CA VAL A 66 -11.31 6.12 -4.55
C VAL A 66 -12.49 5.85 -3.63
N GLY A 67 -12.43 4.83 -2.78
CA GLY A 67 -13.53 4.42 -1.92
C GLY A 67 -13.12 3.38 -0.87
N ILE A 68 -13.95 3.26 0.14
CA ILE A 68 -13.94 2.17 1.13
C ILE A 68 -15.30 1.46 1.07
N TYR A 69 -15.30 0.18 1.43
CA TYR A 69 -16.50 -0.66 1.46
C TYR A 69 -16.54 -1.36 2.82
N ASP A 70 -17.74 -1.47 3.39
CA ASP A 70 -18.02 -2.20 4.63
C ASP A 70 -18.32 -3.68 4.35
#